data_AF-A0A811KYS3-F1
#
_entry.id   AF-A0A811KYS3-F1
#
_cell.length_a   1.000
_cell.length_b   1.000
_cell.length_c   1.000
_cell.angle_alpha   90.00
_cell.angle_beta   90.00
_cell.angle_gamma   90.00
#
_symmetry.space_group_name_H-M   'P 1'
#
loop_
_entity.id
_entity.type
_entity.pdbx_description
1 polymer ?
#
loop_
_entity_poly.entity_id
_entity_poly.type
_entity_poly.pdbx_seq_one_letter_code
_entity_poly.pdbx_strand_id
1 'polypeptide(L)'
;MEFVKESAMSSSPISNICLTERQMQLSMDGVERVLIGYALPFVVIFGITGNLFNLTVLLTPSMRSRSNIFLAALAVADMLFLFLMFPHSLVHFDLFLFNYYFRLFYLSGTTYLLTLANWASAAAIWLILTICVERLIGIRYPLSTRKRSNCSIPAIIAVIVFVTGVLTAYNLFSHECVLRVFCNDTQVHGYCLEIAKELWPKNRQNPHSVLRKAYALWSPRFNAVFVVFLPTLVIVMSNALLIQTLHKRRKFLQDSTRNHSEEGQTLAAAGNNAGTNCQSRNEQRITLTICAIVTCFTLTQAPSAFYHLLKITLEPSHGRLPIGTITNFMVCVGKSLNFLLFCMSSSSFRNKFMKLTKNRLNVAMGKKLLPSKTSKAQYLDI
;
A
#
# COMPACT_ATOMS: atom_id res chain seq x y z
N MET A 1 8.95 15.00 24.12
CA MET A 1 9.85 14.21 24.98
C MET A 1 9.70 14.53 26.47
N GLU A 2 9.06 15.62 26.88
CA GLU A 2 8.83 15.95 28.31
C GLU A 2 7.64 15.23 28.96
N PHE A 3 6.66 14.75 28.19
CA PHE A 3 5.50 14.02 28.74
C PHE A 3 5.78 12.60 29.25
N VAL A 4 7.02 12.11 29.19
CA VAL A 4 7.40 10.76 29.66
C VAL A 4 8.07 10.80 31.04
N LYS A 5 8.54 11.97 31.51
CA LYS A 5 9.32 12.06 32.75
C LYS A 5 8.48 12.10 34.02
N GLU A 6 7.24 12.58 33.96
CA GLU A 6 6.45 12.86 35.17
C GLU A 6 5.78 11.62 35.79
N SER A 7 5.66 10.53 35.03
CA SER A 7 5.16 9.24 35.55
C SER A 7 6.24 8.30 36.07
N ALA A 8 7.54 8.66 35.99
CA ALA A 8 8.65 7.85 36.47
C ALA A 8 9.03 8.13 37.94
N MET A 9 8.49 9.19 38.57
CA MET A 9 8.92 9.64 39.89
C MET A 9 7.83 9.54 40.97
N SER A 10 7.09 8.43 40.96
CA SER A 10 6.26 8.01 42.09
C SER A 10 6.59 6.54 42.38
N SER A 11 7.31 6.31 43.47
CA SER A 11 7.60 5.01 44.06
C SER A 11 6.31 4.32 44.48
N SER A 12 5.60 3.77 43.49
CA SER A 12 4.41 2.95 43.71
C SER A 12 4.84 1.52 44.03
N PRO A 13 4.14 0.79 44.93
CA PRO A 13 4.44 -0.60 45.29
C PRO A 13 4.35 -1.61 44.13
N ILE A 14 4.02 -1.15 42.93
CA ILE A 14 3.86 -1.94 41.71
C ILE A 14 5.21 -2.19 41.02
N SER A 15 6.24 -1.34 41.26
CA SER A 15 7.56 -1.52 40.64
C SER A 15 8.25 -2.84 41.05
N ASN A 16 7.93 -3.38 42.22
CA ASN A 16 8.53 -4.62 42.73
C ASN A 16 7.86 -5.90 42.18
N ILE A 17 6.76 -5.76 41.44
CA ILE A 17 6.05 -6.90 40.84
C ILE A 17 6.67 -7.21 39.48
N CYS A 18 7.11 -8.44 39.28
CA CYS A 18 7.63 -8.91 37.99
C CYS A 18 6.52 -9.64 37.20
N LEU A 19 6.44 -9.38 35.90
CA LEU A 19 5.49 -10.03 35.01
C LEU A 19 6.07 -11.36 34.50
N THR A 20 5.20 -12.37 34.35
CA THR A 20 5.56 -13.63 33.69
C THR A 20 5.76 -13.43 32.19
N GLU A 21 6.49 -14.33 31.53
CA GLU A 21 6.68 -14.30 30.06
C GLU A 21 5.35 -14.26 29.30
N ARG A 22 4.35 -15.02 29.76
CA ARG A 22 3.01 -15.02 29.16
C ARG A 22 2.32 -13.66 29.26
N GLN A 23 2.48 -12.95 30.38
CA GLN A 23 1.94 -11.59 30.55
C GLN A 23 2.73 -10.54 29.75
N MET A 24 3.99 -10.84 29.45
CA MET A 24 4.82 -9.99 28.62
C MET A 24 4.51 -10.12 27.12
N GLN A 25 3.97 -11.26 26.67
CA GLN A 25 3.59 -11.47 25.28
C GLN A 25 2.46 -10.53 24.85
N LEU A 26 2.67 -9.86 23.71
CA LEU A 26 1.71 -8.92 23.10
C LEU A 26 0.75 -9.61 22.11
N SER A 27 1.05 -10.84 21.72
CA SER A 27 0.22 -11.64 20.80
C SER A 27 -1.03 -12.15 21.53
N MET A 28 -2.21 -11.87 20.98
CA MET A 28 -3.47 -12.34 21.55
C MET A 28 -3.76 -13.79 21.17
N ASP A 29 -3.39 -14.20 19.95
CA ASP A 29 -3.67 -15.54 19.40
C ASP A 29 -2.47 -16.19 18.71
N GLY A 30 -2.46 -17.53 18.63
CA GLY A 30 -1.42 -18.28 17.92
C GLY A 30 -1.32 -17.95 16.42
N VAL A 31 -2.44 -17.57 15.79
CA VAL A 31 -2.48 -17.15 14.38
C VAL A 31 -1.72 -15.84 14.16
N GLU A 32 -1.84 -14.89 15.09
CA GLU A 32 -1.10 -13.62 15.04
C GLU A 32 0.40 -13.86 15.11
N ARG A 33 0.84 -14.74 16.02
CA ARG A 33 2.25 -15.12 16.10
C ARG A 33 2.79 -15.70 14.80
N VAL A 34 2.01 -16.55 14.11
CA VAL A 34 2.43 -17.15 12.84
C VAL A 34 2.45 -16.13 11.70
N LEU A 35 1.34 -15.40 11.48
CA LEU A 35 1.21 -14.50 10.35
C LEU A 35 2.05 -13.22 10.52
N ILE A 36 2.00 -12.60 11.69
CA ILE A 36 2.67 -11.33 11.96
C ILE A 36 4.10 -11.56 12.45
N GLY A 37 4.34 -12.55 13.31
CA GLY A 37 5.68 -12.83 13.82
C GLY A 37 6.58 -13.49 12.77
N TYR A 38 6.14 -14.59 12.16
CA TYR A 38 7.00 -15.37 11.26
C TYR A 38 6.83 -15.01 9.78
N ALA A 39 5.62 -14.86 9.26
CA ALA A 39 5.41 -14.67 7.82
C ALA A 39 5.65 -13.21 7.37
N LEU A 40 5.19 -12.22 8.15
CA LEU A 40 5.28 -10.80 7.78
C LEU A 40 6.71 -10.29 7.55
N PRO A 41 7.75 -10.66 8.33
CA PRO A 41 9.12 -10.23 8.04
C PRO A 41 9.58 -10.58 6.61
N PHE A 42 9.27 -11.80 6.14
CA PHE A 42 9.60 -12.21 4.77
C PHE A 42 8.81 -11.38 3.74
N VAL A 43 7.52 -11.14 4.00
CA VAL A 43 6.67 -10.28 3.15
C VAL A 43 7.21 -8.85 3.08
N VAL A 44 7.73 -8.32 4.19
CA VAL A 44 8.34 -6.98 4.25
C VAL A 44 9.61 -6.93 3.41
N ILE A 45 10.55 -7.87 3.59
CA ILE A 45 11.81 -7.91 2.82
C ILE A 45 11.50 -8.04 1.33
N PHE A 46 10.62 -8.96 0.98
CA PHE A 46 10.20 -9.19 -0.40
C PHE A 46 9.52 -7.94 -0.99
N GLY A 47 8.59 -7.35 -0.25
CA GLY A 47 7.80 -6.20 -0.70
C GLY A 47 8.62 -4.93 -0.83
N ILE A 48 9.54 -4.64 0.09
CA ILE A 48 10.46 -3.49 -0.02
C ILE A 48 11.36 -3.67 -1.24
N THR A 49 11.99 -4.85 -1.39
CA THR A 49 12.89 -5.13 -2.51
C THR A 49 12.16 -5.07 -3.86
N GLY A 50 10.98 -5.69 -3.96
CA GLY A 50 10.17 -5.69 -5.17
C GLY A 50 9.68 -4.29 -5.56
N ASN A 51 9.18 -3.51 -4.60
CA ASN A 51 8.73 -2.14 -4.87
C ASN A 51 9.90 -1.20 -5.20
N LEU A 52 11.10 -1.44 -4.68
CA LEU A 52 12.31 -0.73 -5.08
C LEU A 52 12.68 -1.01 -6.55
N PHE A 53 12.59 -2.27 -7.00
CA PHE A 53 12.76 -2.61 -8.41
C PHE A 53 11.69 -1.98 -9.29
N ASN A 54 10.43 -1.98 -8.86
CA ASN A 54 9.36 -1.28 -9.58
C ASN A 54 9.69 0.20 -9.77
N LEU A 55 10.07 0.88 -8.69
CA LEU A 55 10.43 2.30 -8.73
C LEU A 55 11.58 2.57 -9.70
N THR A 56 12.63 1.75 -9.65
CA THR A 56 13.81 1.88 -10.53
C THR A 56 13.43 1.78 -12.01
N VAL A 57 12.56 0.84 -12.37
CA VAL A 57 12.14 0.63 -13.77
C VAL A 57 11.12 1.70 -14.22
N LEU A 58 10.14 2.02 -13.38
CA LEU A 58 9.06 2.96 -13.72
C LEU A 58 9.55 4.41 -13.86
N LEU A 59 10.57 4.81 -13.11
CA LEU A 59 11.18 6.14 -13.20
C LEU A 59 12.11 6.33 -14.40
N THR A 60 12.40 5.28 -15.17
CA THR A 60 13.22 5.39 -16.39
C THR A 60 12.50 6.29 -17.42
N PRO A 61 13.20 7.22 -18.12
CA PRO A 61 12.57 8.14 -19.07
C PRO A 61 11.68 7.47 -20.12
N SER A 62 12.10 6.28 -20.59
CA SER A 62 11.37 5.50 -21.58
C SER A 62 10.07 4.85 -21.07
N MET A 63 9.83 4.82 -19.75
CA MET A 63 8.59 4.34 -19.11
C MET A 63 7.71 5.49 -18.64
N ARG A 64 8.09 6.75 -18.81
CA ARG A 64 7.35 7.88 -18.22
C ARG A 64 5.97 8.00 -18.86
N SER A 65 4.95 7.63 -18.10
CA SER A 65 3.54 7.80 -18.45
C SER A 65 2.77 8.23 -17.21
N ARG A 66 1.58 8.80 -17.40
CA ARG A 66 0.73 9.32 -16.31
C ARG A 66 0.46 8.25 -15.25
N SER A 67 -0.03 7.08 -15.64
CA SER A 67 -0.23 5.98 -14.67
C SER A 67 1.06 5.42 -14.10
N ASN A 68 2.18 5.44 -14.83
CA ASN A 68 3.45 4.97 -14.26
C ASN A 68 3.97 5.91 -13.16
N ILE A 69 3.64 7.21 -13.20
CA ILE A 69 3.92 8.14 -12.10
C ILE A 69 3.05 7.80 -10.88
N PHE A 70 1.75 7.52 -11.06
CA PHE A 70 0.89 7.06 -9.97
C PHE A 70 1.33 5.71 -9.40
N LEU A 71 1.74 4.76 -10.25
CA LEU A 71 2.27 3.45 -9.83
C LEU A 71 3.61 3.58 -9.09
N ALA A 72 4.44 4.57 -9.44
CA ALA A 72 5.65 4.88 -8.69
C ALA A 72 5.32 5.46 -7.31
N ALA A 73 4.35 6.38 -7.21
CA ALA A 73 3.88 6.90 -5.92
C ALA A 73 3.25 5.80 -5.05
N LEU A 74 2.51 4.87 -5.67
CA LEU A 74 1.97 3.69 -5.01
C LEU A 74 3.10 2.81 -4.44
N ALA A 75 4.16 2.54 -5.22
CA ALA A 75 5.30 1.75 -4.75
C ALA A 75 5.98 2.41 -3.53
N VAL A 76 6.05 3.75 -3.47
CA VAL A 76 6.56 4.48 -2.31
C VAL A 76 5.64 4.33 -1.10
N ALA A 77 4.33 4.49 -1.28
CA ALA A 77 3.34 4.30 -0.22
C ALA A 77 3.36 2.86 0.34
N ASP A 78 3.48 1.86 -0.53
CA ASP A 78 3.53 0.45 -0.15
C ASP A 78 4.82 0.11 0.61
N MET A 79 5.97 0.65 0.19
CA MET A 79 7.23 0.52 0.94
C MET A 79 7.13 1.18 2.31
N LEU A 80 6.57 2.40 2.39
CA LEU A 80 6.38 3.10 3.66
C LEU A 80 5.49 2.31 4.61
N PHE A 81 4.36 1.77 4.11
CA PHE A 81 3.47 0.90 4.88
C PHE A 81 4.20 -0.33 5.44
N LEU A 82 4.90 -1.08 4.58
CA LEU A 82 5.60 -2.30 4.99
C LEU A 82 6.73 -2.00 6.00
N PHE A 83 7.47 -0.91 5.79
CA PHE A 83 8.50 -0.46 6.71
C PHE A 83 7.93 -0.12 8.10
N LEU A 84 6.80 0.59 8.15
CA LEU A 84 6.13 0.95 9.40
C LEU A 84 5.51 -0.25 10.12
N MET A 85 5.12 -1.29 9.38
CA MET A 85 4.63 -2.56 9.93
C MET A 85 5.74 -3.49 10.42
N PHE A 86 7.00 -3.26 10.03
CA PHE A 86 8.11 -4.13 10.38
C PHE A 86 8.38 -4.20 11.90
N PRO A 87 8.44 -3.09 12.66
CA PRO A 87 8.60 -3.15 14.12
C PRO A 87 7.52 -3.98 14.82
N HIS A 88 6.29 -3.98 14.30
CA HIS A 88 5.20 -4.79 14.84
C HIS A 88 5.48 -6.29 14.71
N SER A 89 6.07 -6.74 13.59
CA SER A 89 6.51 -8.14 13.44
C SER A 89 7.63 -8.53 14.40
N LEU A 90 8.55 -7.60 14.67
CA LEU A 90 9.72 -7.87 15.51
C LEU A 90 9.35 -8.16 16.98
N VAL A 91 8.29 -7.56 17.48
CA VAL A 91 7.78 -7.75 18.85
C VAL A 91 7.43 -9.20 19.17
N HIS A 92 7.20 -10.04 18.16
CA HIS A 92 6.91 -11.47 18.37
C HIS A 92 8.14 -12.35 18.57
N PHE A 93 9.35 -11.83 18.37
CA PHE A 93 10.59 -12.58 18.62
C PHE A 93 11.12 -12.28 20.01
N ASP A 94 11.50 -13.32 20.76
CA ASP A 94 11.98 -13.21 22.15
C ASP A 94 13.15 -12.21 22.29
N LEU A 95 14.06 -12.19 21.32
CA LEU A 95 15.19 -11.25 21.25
C LEU A 95 14.74 -9.78 21.39
N PHE A 96 13.63 -9.42 20.75
CA PHE A 96 13.10 -8.05 20.73
C PHE A 96 12.03 -7.84 21.81
N LEU A 97 11.24 -8.86 22.11
CA LEU A 97 10.19 -8.83 23.13
C LEU A 97 10.74 -8.56 24.54
N PHE A 98 11.86 -9.18 24.89
CA PHE A 98 12.50 -9.04 26.20
C PHE A 98 13.58 -7.95 26.23
N ASN A 99 13.86 -7.31 25.08
CA ASN A 99 14.76 -6.16 25.04
C ASN A 99 14.04 -4.90 25.56
N TYR A 100 14.51 -4.38 26.70
CA TYR A 100 13.95 -3.19 27.34
C TYR A 100 13.83 -1.98 26.39
N TYR A 101 14.91 -1.64 25.68
CA TYR A 101 14.97 -0.46 24.82
C TYR A 101 14.05 -0.58 23.61
N PHE A 102 14.07 -1.73 22.94
CA PHE A 102 13.19 -1.97 21.80
C PHE A 102 11.72 -1.93 22.21
N ARG A 103 11.37 -2.56 23.34
CA ARG A 103 10.01 -2.59 23.85
C ARG A 103 9.52 -1.20 24.26
N LEU A 104 10.36 -0.39 24.92
CA LEU A 104 10.06 1.00 25.24
C LEU A 104 9.83 1.82 23.97
N PHE A 105 10.70 1.70 22.98
CA PHE A 105 10.55 2.34 21.66
C PHE A 105 9.23 1.94 21.00
N TYR A 106 8.94 0.64 20.92
CA TYR A 106 7.74 0.14 20.27
C TYR A 106 6.46 0.57 21.01
N LEU A 107 6.37 0.39 22.33
CA LEU A 107 5.16 0.73 23.09
C LEU A 107 4.91 2.25 23.12
N SER A 108 5.96 3.06 23.18
CA SER A 108 5.84 4.52 23.11
C SER A 108 5.49 4.99 21.69
N GLY A 109 6.04 4.31 20.68
CA GLY A 109 5.90 4.66 19.27
C GLY A 109 4.70 4.04 18.55
N THR A 110 4.04 3.03 19.12
CA THR A 110 3.08 2.16 18.39
C THR A 110 1.93 2.95 17.75
N THR A 111 1.38 3.93 18.46
CA THR A 111 0.31 4.79 17.95
C THR A 111 0.78 5.61 16.74
N TYR A 112 2.01 6.11 16.77
CA TYR A 112 2.60 6.86 15.66
C TYR A 112 2.87 5.96 14.46
N LEU A 113 3.48 4.80 14.69
CA LEU A 113 3.76 3.80 13.64
C LEU A 113 2.47 3.36 12.95
N LEU A 114 1.43 3.03 13.72
CA LEU A 114 0.14 2.60 13.20
C LEU A 114 -0.59 3.74 12.47
N THR A 115 -0.51 4.97 12.98
CA THR A 115 -1.09 6.15 12.31
C THR A 115 -0.45 6.40 10.96
N LEU A 116 0.89 6.36 10.89
CA LEU A 116 1.61 6.53 9.64
C LEU A 116 1.35 5.36 8.67
N ALA A 117 1.21 4.13 9.18
CA ALA A 117 0.87 2.97 8.35
C ALA A 117 -0.55 3.13 7.78
N ASN A 118 -1.53 3.53 8.59
CA ASN A 118 -2.89 3.78 8.14
C ASN A 118 -2.95 4.92 7.11
N TRP A 119 -2.14 5.97 7.29
CA TRP A 119 -2.00 7.03 6.30
C TRP A 119 -1.43 6.52 4.97
N ALA A 120 -0.32 5.77 5.01
CA ALA A 120 0.28 5.18 3.82
C ALA A 120 -0.70 4.25 3.08
N SER A 121 -1.44 3.43 3.81
CA SER A 121 -2.49 2.55 3.27
C SER A 121 -3.64 3.34 2.63
N ALA A 122 -4.12 4.39 3.30
CA ALA A 122 -5.14 5.29 2.75
C ALA A 122 -4.65 5.97 1.47
N ALA A 123 -3.43 6.52 1.46
CA ALA A 123 -2.84 7.08 0.26
C ALA A 123 -2.80 6.06 -0.90
N ALA A 124 -2.40 4.81 -0.62
CA ALA A 124 -2.40 3.73 -1.62
C ALA A 124 -3.79 3.44 -2.20
N ILE A 125 -4.85 3.38 -1.37
CA ILE A 125 -6.24 3.20 -1.82
C ILE A 125 -6.63 4.32 -2.80
N TRP A 126 -6.41 5.57 -2.42
CA TRP A 126 -6.78 6.73 -3.23
C TRP A 126 -5.93 6.86 -4.51
N LEU A 127 -4.67 6.45 -4.48
CA LEU A 127 -3.82 6.35 -5.67
C LEU A 127 -4.34 5.29 -6.64
N ILE A 128 -4.71 4.10 -6.16
CA ILE A 128 -5.33 3.06 -6.99
C ILE A 128 -6.65 3.53 -7.60
N LEU A 129 -7.52 4.15 -6.80
CA LEU A 129 -8.76 4.73 -7.30
C LEU A 129 -8.49 5.74 -8.43
N THR A 130 -7.51 6.62 -8.25
CA THR A 130 -7.11 7.60 -9.26
C THR A 130 -6.59 6.92 -10.53
N ILE A 131 -5.78 5.86 -10.40
CA ILE A 131 -5.32 5.04 -11.54
C ILE A 131 -6.51 4.41 -12.28
N CYS A 132 -7.49 3.86 -11.57
CA CYS A 132 -8.69 3.28 -12.16
C CYS A 132 -9.49 4.32 -12.95
N VAL A 133 -9.73 5.50 -12.36
CA VAL A 133 -10.43 6.61 -13.03
C VAL A 133 -9.65 7.08 -14.25
N GLU A 134 -8.34 7.28 -14.13
CA GLU A 134 -7.48 7.67 -15.25
C GLU A 134 -7.60 6.68 -16.41
N ARG A 135 -7.60 5.38 -16.12
CA ARG A 135 -7.72 4.32 -17.12
C ARG A 135 -9.09 4.25 -17.74
N LEU A 136 -10.16 4.39 -16.96
CA LEU A 136 -11.52 4.43 -17.49
C LEU A 136 -11.70 5.63 -18.44
N ILE A 137 -11.14 6.80 -18.10
CA ILE A 137 -11.19 7.99 -18.96
C ILE A 137 -10.33 7.78 -20.22
N GLY A 138 -9.13 7.23 -20.10
CA GLY A 138 -8.25 6.93 -21.25
C GLY A 138 -8.89 5.95 -22.23
N ILE A 139 -9.57 4.93 -21.69
CA ILE A 139 -10.34 3.98 -22.48
C ILE A 139 -11.54 4.71 -23.12
N ARG A 140 -12.46 5.30 -22.36
CA ARG A 140 -13.69 5.89 -22.95
C ARG A 140 -13.43 7.07 -23.89
N TYR A 141 -12.39 7.88 -23.63
CA TYR A 141 -12.11 9.12 -24.35
C TYR A 141 -10.63 9.21 -24.79
N PRO A 142 -10.20 8.38 -25.75
CA PRO A 142 -8.79 8.31 -26.16
C PRO A 142 -8.27 9.62 -26.77
N LEU A 143 -9.13 10.39 -27.45
CA LEU A 143 -8.76 11.66 -28.10
C LEU A 143 -8.66 12.83 -27.11
N SER A 144 -9.48 12.86 -26.06
CA SER A 144 -9.48 13.92 -25.03
C SER A 144 -8.26 13.81 -24.10
N THR A 145 -7.85 12.58 -23.78
CA THR A 145 -6.71 12.34 -22.88
C THR A 145 -5.35 12.70 -23.47
N ARG A 146 -5.24 12.80 -24.80
CA ARG A 146 -4.00 13.18 -25.51
C ARG A 146 -3.63 14.66 -25.30
N LYS A 147 -4.59 15.53 -25.00
CA LYS A 147 -4.37 16.98 -24.77
C LYS A 147 -3.99 17.33 -23.32
N ARG A 148 -4.04 16.38 -22.38
CA ARG A 148 -3.87 16.67 -20.95
C ARG A 148 -2.39 16.58 -20.54
N SER A 149 -1.84 17.69 -20.04
CA SER A 149 -0.45 17.78 -19.59
C SER A 149 -0.19 16.93 -18.34
N ASN A 150 1.04 16.39 -18.24
CA ASN A 150 1.52 15.65 -17.07
C ASN A 150 1.86 16.56 -15.87
N CYS A 151 1.90 17.88 -16.08
CA CYS A 151 2.38 18.84 -15.07
C CYS A 151 1.51 18.87 -13.80
N SER A 152 0.23 18.53 -13.91
CA SER A 152 -0.69 18.51 -12.77
C SER A 152 -0.63 17.22 -11.93
N ILE A 153 0.08 16.16 -12.36
CA ILE A 153 0.08 14.87 -11.65
C ILE A 153 0.76 14.94 -10.27
N PRO A 154 1.95 15.55 -10.13
CA PRO A 154 2.57 15.71 -8.80
C PRO A 154 1.67 16.49 -7.84
N ALA A 155 0.95 17.50 -8.34
CA ALA A 155 -0.01 18.25 -7.53
C ALA A 155 -1.20 17.36 -7.08
N ILE A 156 -1.75 16.53 -7.97
CA ILE A 156 -2.80 15.56 -7.61
C ILE A 156 -2.30 14.59 -6.53
N ILE A 157 -1.09 14.06 -6.69
CA ILE A 157 -0.49 13.15 -5.70
C ILE A 157 -0.30 13.87 -4.35
N ALA A 158 0.21 15.10 -4.36
CA ALA A 158 0.39 15.90 -3.14
C ALA A 158 -0.95 16.16 -2.44
N VAL A 159 -2.01 16.48 -3.18
CA VAL A 159 -3.37 16.66 -2.64
C VAL A 159 -3.88 15.34 -2.04
N ILE A 160 -3.73 14.21 -2.74
CA ILE A 160 -4.13 12.89 -2.22
C ILE A 160 -3.41 12.61 -0.89
N VAL A 161 -2.08 12.75 -0.87
CA VAL A 161 -1.25 12.49 0.32
C VAL A 161 -1.63 13.41 1.49
N PHE A 162 -1.86 14.69 1.22
CA PHE A 162 -2.27 15.66 2.23
C PHE A 162 -3.66 15.33 2.80
N VAL A 163 -4.65 15.14 1.92
CA VAL A 163 -6.03 14.88 2.32
C VAL A 163 -6.13 13.57 3.10
N THR A 164 -5.51 12.48 2.64
CA THR A 164 -5.53 11.21 3.37
C THR A 164 -4.79 11.31 4.71
N GLY A 165 -3.74 12.12 4.81
CA GLY A 165 -3.03 12.40 6.06
C GLY A 165 -3.92 13.09 7.09
N VAL A 166 -4.57 14.19 6.70
CA VAL A 166 -5.53 14.91 7.56
C VAL A 166 -6.65 13.99 8.02
N LEU A 167 -7.22 13.19 7.11
CA LEU A 167 -8.34 12.29 7.41
C LEU A 167 -7.96 11.07 8.26
N THR A 168 -6.67 10.72 8.37
CA THR A 168 -6.17 9.61 9.19
C THR A 168 -5.51 10.08 10.50
N ALA A 169 -5.21 11.37 10.63
CA ALA A 169 -4.59 11.96 11.81
C ALA A 169 -5.39 11.77 13.11
N TYR A 170 -6.70 11.53 13.02
CA TYR A 170 -7.53 11.26 14.21
C TYR A 170 -6.99 10.11 15.07
N ASN A 171 -6.31 9.14 14.46
CA ASN A 171 -5.80 7.96 15.16
C ASN A 171 -4.82 8.35 16.29
N LEU A 172 -4.07 9.44 16.09
CA LEU A 172 -3.14 10.01 17.08
C LEU A 172 -3.86 10.50 18.35
N PHE A 173 -5.08 10.99 18.20
CA PHE A 173 -5.85 11.59 19.30
C PHE A 173 -6.97 10.67 19.82
N SER A 174 -7.23 9.55 19.17
CA SER A 174 -8.32 8.63 19.52
C SER A 174 -7.94 7.60 20.59
N HIS A 175 -6.64 7.34 20.78
CA HIS A 175 -6.11 6.36 21.72
C HIS A 175 -5.20 7.03 22.75
N GLU A 176 -5.29 6.60 24.00
CA GLU A 176 -4.36 6.96 25.06
C GLU A 176 -3.61 5.71 25.52
N CYS A 177 -2.29 5.72 25.33
CA CYS A 177 -1.42 4.61 25.72
C CYS A 177 -0.72 4.93 27.04
N VAL A 178 -0.88 4.04 28.01
CA VAL A 178 -0.25 4.15 29.32
C VAL A 178 0.90 3.15 29.37
N LEU A 179 2.11 3.64 29.64
CA LEU A 179 3.27 2.81 29.92
C LEU A 179 3.50 2.70 31.43
N ARG A 180 3.87 1.51 31.87
CA ARG A 180 4.21 1.19 33.26
C ARG A 180 5.49 0.36 33.27
N VAL A 181 6.32 0.63 34.27
CA VAL A 181 7.56 -0.10 34.49
C VAL A 181 7.37 -1.02 35.69
N PHE A 182 7.89 -2.24 35.55
CA PHE A 182 7.76 -3.37 36.44
C PHE A 182 9.14 -3.97 36.72
N CYS A 183 9.21 -4.83 37.74
CA CYS A 183 10.42 -5.57 38.10
C CYS A 183 11.66 -4.68 38.29
N ASN A 184 11.59 -3.73 39.24
CA ASN A 184 12.69 -2.83 39.59
C ASN A 184 13.34 -2.17 38.36
N ASP A 185 12.51 -1.58 37.51
CA ASP A 185 12.88 -0.88 36.27
C ASP A 185 13.43 -1.74 35.12
N THR A 186 13.27 -3.06 35.17
CA THR A 186 13.76 -3.97 34.12
C THR A 186 12.71 -4.37 33.08
N GLN A 187 11.42 -4.23 33.38
CA GLN A 187 10.33 -4.64 32.50
C GLN A 187 9.40 -3.48 32.17
N VAL A 188 9.09 -3.26 30.89
CA VAL A 188 8.13 -2.23 30.45
C VAL A 188 6.88 -2.88 29.90
N HIS A 189 5.71 -2.49 30.38
CA HIS A 189 4.45 -2.97 29.85
C HIS A 189 3.53 -1.78 29.58
N GLY A 190 2.76 -1.85 28.51
CA GLY A 190 1.89 -0.75 28.09
C GLY A 190 0.61 -1.28 27.47
N TYR A 191 -0.47 -0.54 27.69
CA TYR A 191 -1.76 -0.79 27.07
C TYR A 191 -2.32 0.51 26.51
N CYS A 192 -3.03 0.43 25.40
CA CYS A 192 -3.72 1.56 24.78
C CYS A 192 -5.23 1.42 24.98
N LEU A 193 -5.86 2.48 25.47
CA LEU A 193 -7.30 2.57 25.61
C LEU A 193 -7.87 3.57 24.62
N GLU A 194 -9.02 3.24 24.06
CA GLU A 194 -9.82 4.20 23.30
C GLU A 194 -10.36 5.28 24.24
N ILE A 195 -10.17 6.55 23.86
CA ILE A 195 -10.61 7.70 24.66
C ILE A 195 -12.13 7.75 24.79
N ALA A 196 -12.87 7.14 23.85
CA ALA A 196 -14.32 7.10 23.87
C ALA A 196 -14.93 6.12 24.91
N LYS A 197 -14.14 5.27 25.56
CA LYS A 197 -14.66 4.31 26.57
C LYS A 197 -15.27 5.04 27.77
N GLU A 198 -16.48 4.64 28.16
CA GLU A 198 -17.21 5.26 29.28
C GLU A 198 -16.57 4.96 30.64
N LEU A 199 -16.15 3.71 30.85
CA LEU A 199 -15.41 3.28 32.04
C LEU A 199 -13.90 3.21 31.77
N TRP A 200 -13.14 3.91 32.60
CA TRP A 200 -11.68 3.88 32.59
C TRP A 200 -11.12 2.91 33.63
N PRO A 201 -9.85 2.46 33.49
CA PRO A 201 -9.25 1.51 34.41
C PRO A 201 -9.46 1.91 35.88
N LYS A 202 -9.82 0.92 36.71
CA LYS A 202 -10.24 1.09 38.12
C LYS A 202 -11.62 1.75 38.31
N ASN A 203 -12.56 1.53 37.40
CA ASN A 203 -13.93 2.07 37.46
C ASN A 203 -13.99 3.61 37.60
N ARG A 204 -13.00 4.31 37.05
CA ARG A 204 -12.96 5.77 37.08
C ARG A 204 -13.83 6.33 35.97
N GLN A 205 -14.52 7.43 36.24
CA GLN A 205 -15.23 8.17 35.22
C GLN A 205 -14.22 8.78 34.24
N ASN A 206 -14.53 8.70 32.95
CA ASN A 206 -13.62 9.16 31.91
C ASN A 206 -13.35 10.68 32.04
N PRO A 207 -12.08 11.09 32.26
CA PRO A 207 -11.70 12.47 32.59
C PRO A 207 -11.72 13.43 31.38
N HIS A 208 -11.89 12.92 30.16
CA HIS A 208 -11.84 13.75 28.96
C HIS A 208 -13.12 14.56 28.75
N SER A 209 -13.01 15.67 28.01
CA SER A 209 -14.16 16.51 27.65
C SER A 209 -15.13 15.78 26.72
N VAL A 210 -16.41 16.16 26.76
CA VAL A 210 -17.47 15.58 25.90
C VAL A 210 -17.10 15.69 24.41
N LEU A 211 -16.53 16.83 24.01
CA LEU A 211 -16.06 17.08 22.65
C LEU A 211 -14.96 16.09 22.22
N ARG A 212 -13.98 15.81 23.09
CA ARG A 212 -12.90 14.87 22.78
C ARG A 212 -13.40 13.43 22.69
N LYS A 213 -14.37 13.05 23.54
CA LYS A 213 -15.05 11.75 23.46
C LYS A 213 -15.83 11.61 22.16
N ALA A 214 -16.62 12.62 21.79
CA ALA A 214 -17.36 12.64 20.54
C ALA A 214 -16.42 12.53 19.33
N TYR A 215 -15.32 13.29 19.33
CA TYR A 215 -14.31 13.21 18.28
C TYR A 215 -13.68 11.81 18.17
N ALA A 216 -13.26 11.23 19.29
CA ALA A 216 -12.67 9.89 19.34
C ALA A 216 -13.67 8.78 18.96
N LEU A 217 -14.98 9.02 19.17
CA LEU A 217 -16.04 8.09 18.79
C LEU A 217 -16.37 8.18 17.29
N TRP A 218 -16.56 9.38 16.75
CA TRP A 218 -17.06 9.56 15.38
C TRP A 218 -15.97 9.50 14.31
N SER A 219 -14.74 9.94 14.62
CA SER A 219 -13.66 10.00 13.61
C SER A 219 -13.26 8.63 13.04
N PRO A 220 -13.10 7.56 13.85
CA PRO A 220 -12.81 6.23 13.31
C PRO A 220 -13.93 5.71 12.40
N ARG A 221 -15.19 6.01 12.73
CA ARG A 221 -16.37 5.61 11.93
C ARG A 221 -16.38 6.30 10.58
N PHE A 222 -16.17 7.61 10.59
CA PHE A 222 -16.06 8.41 9.37
C PHE A 222 -14.90 7.91 8.49
N ASN A 223 -13.72 7.68 9.07
CA ASN A 223 -12.57 7.19 8.33
C ASN A 223 -12.84 5.79 7.71
N ALA A 224 -13.38 4.86 8.48
CA ALA A 224 -13.68 3.51 7.98
C ALA A 224 -14.66 3.54 6.80
N VAL A 225 -15.69 4.38 6.85
CA VAL A 225 -16.68 4.49 5.77
C VAL A 225 -16.11 5.24 4.56
N PHE A 226 -15.62 6.47 4.73
CA PHE A 226 -15.32 7.38 3.62
C PHE A 226 -13.89 7.27 3.09
N VAL A 227 -12.93 6.84 3.91
CA VAL A 227 -11.52 6.77 3.50
C VAL A 227 -11.14 5.35 3.07
N VAL A 228 -11.76 4.33 3.66
CA VAL A 228 -11.41 2.93 3.42
C VAL A 228 -12.49 2.20 2.62
N PHE A 229 -13.71 2.06 3.16
CA PHE A 229 -14.74 1.21 2.57
C PHE A 229 -15.29 1.74 1.25
N LEU A 230 -15.79 2.97 1.23
CA LEU A 230 -16.40 3.57 0.03
C LEU A 230 -15.40 3.65 -1.14
N PRO A 231 -14.16 4.13 -0.97
CA PRO A 231 -13.17 4.11 -2.06
C PRO A 231 -12.87 2.68 -2.53
N THR A 232 -12.77 1.70 -1.62
CA THR A 232 -12.55 0.30 -2.00
C THR A 232 -13.71 -0.28 -2.81
N LEU A 233 -14.96 0.03 -2.43
CA LEU A 233 -16.15 -0.35 -3.20
C LEU A 233 -16.11 0.27 -4.61
N VAL A 234 -15.77 1.55 -4.72
CA VAL A 234 -15.64 2.22 -6.02
C VAL A 234 -14.51 1.61 -6.85
N ILE A 235 -13.39 1.19 -6.26
CA ILE A 235 -12.33 0.49 -6.97
C ILE A 235 -12.84 -0.86 -7.48
N VAL A 236 -13.56 -1.64 -6.68
CA VAL A 236 -14.14 -2.93 -7.11
C VAL A 236 -15.08 -2.73 -8.30
N MET A 237 -15.99 -1.76 -8.22
CA MET A 237 -16.88 -1.41 -9.33
C MET A 237 -16.10 -0.96 -10.57
N SER A 238 -15.10 -0.09 -10.38
CA SER A 238 -14.25 0.41 -11.46
C SER A 238 -13.44 -0.70 -12.12
N ASN A 239 -12.93 -1.65 -11.35
CA ASN A 239 -12.18 -2.81 -11.83
C ASN A 239 -13.07 -3.73 -12.67
N ALA A 240 -14.30 -4.00 -12.23
CA ALA A 240 -15.28 -4.75 -13.01
C ALA A 240 -15.58 -4.05 -14.35
N LEU A 241 -15.79 -2.74 -14.34
CA LEU A 241 -16.01 -1.93 -15.55
C LEU A 241 -14.79 -1.92 -16.48
N LEU A 242 -13.57 -1.85 -15.93
CA LEU A 242 -12.33 -1.93 -16.69
C LEU A 242 -12.21 -3.27 -17.42
N ILE A 243 -12.42 -4.38 -16.71
CA ILE A 243 -12.36 -5.74 -17.28
C ILE A 243 -13.42 -5.91 -18.37
N GLN A 244 -14.66 -5.49 -18.12
CA GLN A 244 -15.74 -5.56 -19.11
C GLN A 244 -15.42 -4.75 -20.38
N THR A 245 -14.91 -3.52 -20.21
CA THR A 245 -14.60 -2.65 -21.34
C THR A 245 -13.40 -3.18 -22.14
N LEU A 246 -12.40 -3.76 -21.46
CA LEU A 246 -11.28 -4.44 -22.11
C LEU A 246 -11.71 -5.66 -22.90
N HIS A 247 -12.60 -6.50 -22.34
CA HIS A 247 -13.14 -7.65 -23.05
C HIS A 247 -13.91 -7.25 -24.31
N LYS A 248 -14.78 -6.24 -24.22
CA LYS A 248 -15.52 -5.71 -25.38
C LYS A 248 -14.57 -5.21 -26.47
N ARG A 249 -13.53 -4.44 -26.10
CA ARG A 249 -12.52 -3.93 -27.03
C ARG A 249 -11.71 -5.05 -27.69
N ARG A 250 -11.29 -6.05 -26.92
CA ARG A 250 -10.54 -7.19 -27.44
C ARG A 250 -11.36 -7.98 -28.45
N LYS A 251 -12.64 -8.20 -28.16
CA LYS A 251 -13.56 -8.88 -29.08
C LYS A 251 -13.73 -8.09 -30.39
N PHE A 252 -14.00 -6.78 -30.30
CA PHE A 252 -14.12 -5.90 -31.47
C PHE A 252 -12.87 -5.93 -32.36
N LEU A 253 -11.67 -5.79 -31.78
CA LEU A 253 -10.42 -5.85 -32.54
C LEU A 253 -10.19 -7.22 -33.19
N GLN A 254 -10.58 -8.31 -32.52
CA GLN A 254 -10.47 -9.65 -33.07
C GLN A 254 -11.44 -9.86 -34.24
N ASP A 255 -12.68 -9.39 -34.12
CA ASP A 255 -13.69 -9.47 -35.18
C ASP A 255 -13.28 -8.64 -36.41
N SER A 256 -12.75 -7.42 -36.21
CA SER A 256 -12.24 -6.58 -37.30
C SER A 256 -11.04 -7.20 -38.02
N THR A 257 -10.14 -7.90 -37.30
CA THR A 257 -8.99 -8.57 -37.91
C THR A 257 -9.41 -9.78 -38.74
N ARG A 258 -10.45 -10.50 -38.30
CA ARG A 258 -10.98 -11.65 -39.03
C ARG A 258 -11.62 -11.24 -40.36
N ASN A 259 -12.46 -10.20 -40.36
CA ASN A 259 -13.14 -9.73 -41.56
C ASN A 259 -12.17 -9.12 -42.60
N HIS A 260 -11.12 -8.41 -42.16
CA HIS A 260 -10.10 -7.87 -43.08
C HIS A 260 -9.15 -8.92 -43.70
N SER A 261 -9.13 -10.15 -43.18
CA SER A 261 -8.34 -11.22 -43.78
C SER A 261 -9.04 -11.86 -45.00
N GLU A 262 -10.33 -11.57 -45.19
CA GLU A 262 -11.14 -12.08 -46.32
C GLU A 262 -11.22 -11.09 -47.51
N GLU A 263 -11.02 -9.79 -47.29
CA GLU A 263 -10.96 -8.77 -48.36
C GLU A 263 -9.51 -8.33 -48.65
N GLY A 264 -9.03 -8.61 -49.88
CA GLY A 264 -7.68 -8.34 -50.35
C GLY A 264 -7.20 -6.89 -50.23
N GLN A 265 -5.90 -6.73 -49.95
CA GLN A 265 -5.18 -5.52 -49.59
C GLN A 265 -5.19 -4.39 -50.64
N THR A 266 -5.49 -3.15 -50.21
CA THR A 266 -4.97 -1.93 -50.86
C THR A 266 -3.82 -1.34 -50.04
N LEU A 267 -2.60 -1.37 -50.58
CA LEU A 267 -1.32 -1.10 -49.90
C LEU A 267 -1.10 0.36 -49.41
N ALA A 268 -1.96 1.34 -49.76
CA ALA A 268 -1.72 2.75 -49.43
C ALA A 268 -2.21 3.18 -48.02
N ALA A 269 -3.17 2.46 -47.41
CA ALA A 269 -3.71 2.78 -46.09
C ALA A 269 -2.95 2.13 -44.91
N ALA A 270 -2.01 1.23 -45.19
CA ALA A 270 -1.31 0.43 -44.19
C ALA A 270 -0.32 1.23 -43.33
N GLY A 271 0.31 2.28 -43.88
CA GLY A 271 1.33 3.07 -43.17
C GLY A 271 0.77 3.89 -41.98
N ASN A 272 -0.35 4.59 -42.18
CA ASN A 272 -1.01 5.35 -41.11
C ASN A 272 -1.77 4.45 -40.12
N ASN A 273 -2.34 3.33 -40.59
CA ASN A 273 -3.08 2.39 -39.75
C ASN A 273 -2.16 1.47 -38.91
N ALA A 274 -0.95 1.17 -39.37
CA ALA A 274 0.02 0.38 -38.59
C ALA A 274 0.49 1.14 -37.33
N GLY A 275 0.71 2.45 -37.43
CA GLY A 275 1.11 3.30 -36.31
C GLY A 275 0.02 3.39 -35.23
N THR A 276 -1.24 3.62 -35.63
CA THR A 276 -2.39 3.67 -34.71
C THR A 276 -2.72 2.31 -34.11
N ASN A 277 -2.62 1.21 -34.87
CA ASN A 277 -2.79 -0.16 -34.34
C ASN A 277 -1.69 -0.56 -33.35
N CYS A 278 -0.44 -0.17 -33.60
CA CYS A 278 0.68 -0.43 -32.68
C CYS A 278 0.50 0.34 -31.36
N GLN A 279 0.08 1.60 -31.44
CA GLN A 279 -0.21 2.42 -30.27
C GLN A 279 -1.38 1.87 -29.45
N SER A 280 -2.47 1.45 -30.10
CA SER A 280 -3.64 0.81 -29.47
C SER A 280 -3.26 -0.49 -28.73
N ARG A 281 -2.44 -1.35 -29.35
CA ARG A 281 -1.94 -2.59 -28.72
C ARG A 281 -1.07 -2.32 -27.49
N ASN A 282 -0.21 -1.31 -27.53
CA ASN A 282 0.60 -0.93 -26.38
C ASN A 282 -0.25 -0.37 -25.23
N GLU A 283 -1.26 0.46 -25.54
CA GLU A 283 -2.20 0.97 -24.54
C GLU A 283 -3.02 -0.17 -23.90
N GLN A 284 -3.44 -1.15 -24.69
CA GLN A 284 -4.11 -2.36 -24.21
C GLN A 284 -3.22 -3.17 -23.27
N ARG A 285 -1.95 -3.40 -23.60
CA ARG A 285 -0.99 -4.11 -22.73
C ARG A 285 -0.79 -3.39 -21.40
N ILE A 286 -0.62 -2.07 -21.41
CA ILE A 286 -0.48 -1.28 -20.17
C ILE A 286 -1.75 -1.37 -19.32
N THR A 287 -2.92 -1.31 -19.95
CA THR A 287 -4.20 -1.41 -19.25
C THR A 287 -4.42 -2.80 -18.65
N LEU A 288 -3.97 -3.88 -19.31
CA LEU A 288 -3.99 -5.23 -18.76
C LEU A 288 -3.11 -5.36 -17.51
N THR A 289 -1.89 -4.81 -17.54
CA THR A 289 -1.01 -4.75 -16.35
C THR A 289 -1.70 -4.02 -15.21
N ILE A 290 -2.32 -2.87 -15.47
CA ILE A 290 -3.01 -2.10 -14.43
C ILE A 290 -4.22 -2.86 -13.89
N CYS A 291 -5.02 -3.52 -14.74
CA CYS A 291 -6.14 -4.34 -14.27
C CYS A 291 -5.66 -5.49 -13.40
N ALA A 292 -4.52 -6.12 -13.71
CA ALA A 292 -3.95 -7.16 -12.84
C ALA A 292 -3.54 -6.60 -11.46
N ILE A 293 -2.89 -5.44 -11.43
CA ILE A 293 -2.50 -4.75 -10.19
C ILE A 293 -3.72 -4.35 -9.37
N VAL A 294 -4.70 -3.69 -9.99
CA VAL A 294 -5.96 -3.27 -9.35
C VAL A 294 -6.73 -4.48 -8.82
N THR A 295 -6.81 -5.56 -9.60
CA THR A 295 -7.50 -6.80 -9.18
C THR A 295 -6.83 -7.40 -7.95
N CYS A 296 -5.51 -7.57 -7.97
CA CYS A 296 -4.77 -8.06 -6.80
C CYS A 296 -4.98 -7.17 -5.58
N PHE A 297 -4.90 -5.84 -5.75
CA PHE A 297 -5.17 -4.89 -4.69
C PHE A 297 -6.58 -5.04 -4.13
N THR A 298 -7.61 -5.14 -4.98
CA THR A 298 -8.99 -5.33 -4.51
C THR A 298 -9.18 -6.63 -3.76
N LEU A 299 -8.62 -7.74 -4.25
CA LEU A 299 -8.74 -9.03 -3.59
C LEU A 299 -8.10 -9.02 -2.20
N THR A 300 -6.99 -8.31 -2.04
CA THR A 300 -6.22 -8.26 -0.79
C THR A 300 -6.69 -7.19 0.19
N GLN A 301 -7.26 -6.08 -0.30
CA GLN A 301 -7.69 -4.94 0.51
C GLN A 301 -9.16 -5.00 0.92
N ALA A 302 -10.05 -5.51 0.06
CA ALA A 302 -11.49 -5.51 0.32
C ALA A 302 -11.92 -6.30 1.57
N PRO A 303 -11.33 -7.49 1.89
CA PRO A 303 -11.69 -8.22 3.10
C PRO A 303 -11.39 -7.42 4.38
N SER A 304 -10.25 -6.72 4.44
CA SER A 304 -9.89 -5.85 5.56
C SER A 304 -10.84 -4.66 5.67
N ALA A 305 -11.15 -3.99 4.55
CA ALA A 305 -12.09 -2.87 4.53
C ALA A 305 -13.49 -3.26 5.04
N PHE A 306 -13.99 -4.43 4.62
CA PHE A 306 -15.28 -4.96 5.07
C PHE A 306 -15.25 -5.33 6.55
N TYR A 307 -14.19 -6.00 7.02
CA TYR A 307 -14.05 -6.35 8.43
C TYR A 307 -13.98 -5.11 9.34
N HIS A 308 -13.24 -4.07 8.94
CA HIS A 308 -13.19 -2.82 9.67
C HIS A 308 -14.55 -2.12 9.77
N LEU A 309 -15.34 -2.12 8.68
CA LEU A 309 -16.70 -1.62 8.71
C LEU A 309 -17.57 -2.43 9.69
N LEU A 310 -17.53 -3.75 9.57
CA LEU A 310 -18.31 -4.66 10.42
C LEU A 310 -18.02 -4.44 11.90
N LYS A 311 -16.73 -4.38 12.27
CA LYS A 311 -16.27 -4.14 13.66
C LYS A 311 -16.85 -2.85 14.26
N ILE A 312 -17.04 -1.83 13.43
CA ILE A 312 -17.52 -0.51 13.86
C ILE A 312 -19.05 -0.45 13.93
N THR A 313 -19.76 -1.17 13.06
CA THR A 313 -21.22 -1.10 12.95
C THR A 313 -21.93 -2.13 13.81
N LEU A 314 -21.38 -3.34 13.89
CA LEU A 314 -21.91 -4.46 14.64
C LEU A 314 -20.85 -4.75 15.69
N GLU A 315 -21.05 -4.28 16.92
CA GLU A 315 -20.18 -4.64 18.06
C GLU A 315 -20.00 -6.16 18.03
N PRO A 316 -18.83 -6.68 17.61
CA PRO A 316 -18.77 -8.07 17.22
C PRO A 316 -18.98 -8.93 18.46
N SER A 317 -19.88 -9.91 18.35
CA SER A 317 -19.93 -11.04 19.26
C SER A 317 -18.50 -11.57 19.41
N HIS A 318 -18.05 -11.84 20.64
CA HIS A 318 -16.68 -12.26 20.99
C HIS A 318 -16.33 -13.67 20.43
N GLY A 319 -16.41 -13.84 19.12
CA GLY A 319 -15.96 -15.02 18.41
C GLY A 319 -14.43 -15.03 18.36
N ARG A 320 -13.83 -16.15 18.75
CA ARG A 320 -12.36 -16.38 18.82
C ARG A 320 -11.66 -16.46 17.45
N LEU A 321 -12.28 -15.96 16.37
CA LEU A 321 -11.71 -16.04 15.03
C LEU A 321 -10.83 -14.80 14.77
N PRO A 322 -9.53 -14.97 14.46
CA PRO A 322 -8.59 -13.86 14.27
C PRO A 322 -8.73 -13.23 12.86
N ILE A 323 -9.96 -12.90 12.45
CA ILE A 323 -10.28 -12.37 11.12
C ILE A 323 -9.54 -11.06 10.86
N GLY A 324 -9.42 -10.19 11.88
CA GLY A 324 -8.65 -8.95 11.77
C GLY A 324 -7.17 -9.19 11.42
N THR A 325 -6.54 -10.15 12.08
CA THR A 325 -5.14 -10.53 11.80
C THR A 325 -4.98 -11.08 10.39
N ILE A 326 -5.86 -11.98 9.97
CA ILE A 326 -5.81 -12.61 8.64
C ILE A 326 -5.98 -11.55 7.54
N THR A 327 -6.97 -10.67 7.69
CA THR A 327 -7.24 -9.62 6.69
C THR A 327 -6.14 -8.56 6.65
N ASN A 328 -5.56 -8.18 7.79
CA ASN A 328 -4.40 -7.28 7.82
C ASN A 328 -3.16 -7.91 7.16
N PHE A 329 -2.90 -9.20 7.42
CA PHE A 329 -1.83 -9.92 6.75
C PHE A 329 -2.06 -9.97 5.23
N MET A 330 -3.30 -10.19 4.79
CA MET A 330 -3.67 -10.17 3.38
C MET A 330 -3.35 -8.82 2.71
N VAL A 331 -3.60 -7.70 3.41
CA VAL A 331 -3.20 -6.36 2.95
C VAL A 331 -1.69 -6.27 2.77
N CYS A 332 -0.89 -6.73 3.75
CA CYS A 332 0.56 -6.73 3.65
C CYS A 332 1.07 -7.53 2.44
N VAL A 333 0.48 -8.71 2.20
CA VAL A 333 0.79 -9.52 1.01
C VAL A 333 0.46 -8.74 -0.26
N GLY A 334 -0.72 -8.13 -0.34
CA GLY A 334 -1.11 -7.30 -1.49
C GLY A 334 -0.10 -6.20 -1.81
N LYS A 335 0.38 -5.48 -0.79
CA LYS A 335 1.40 -4.41 -0.91
C LYS A 335 2.76 -4.93 -1.41
N SER A 336 3.06 -6.21 -1.22
CA SER A 336 4.30 -6.86 -1.68
C SER A 336 4.23 -7.44 -3.11
N LEU A 337 3.03 -7.76 -3.62
CA LEU A 337 2.87 -8.53 -4.86
C LEU A 337 3.07 -7.70 -6.15
N ASN A 338 3.13 -6.37 -6.06
CA ASN A 338 3.20 -5.48 -7.23
C ASN A 338 4.34 -5.87 -8.19
N PHE A 339 5.53 -6.18 -7.68
CA PHE A 339 6.69 -6.56 -8.51
C PHE A 339 6.44 -7.84 -9.32
N LEU A 340 5.84 -8.87 -8.69
CA LEU A 340 5.49 -10.10 -9.39
C LEU A 340 4.48 -9.80 -10.50
N LEU A 341 3.48 -8.97 -10.21
CA LEU A 341 2.48 -8.59 -11.20
C LEU A 341 3.09 -7.82 -12.38
N PHE A 342 4.03 -6.91 -12.14
CA PHE A 342 4.76 -6.25 -13.23
C PHE A 342 5.58 -7.24 -14.05
N CYS A 343 6.28 -8.18 -13.41
CA CYS A 343 7.05 -9.21 -14.09
C CYS A 343 6.17 -10.16 -14.92
N MET A 344 5.02 -10.56 -14.39
CA MET A 344 4.10 -11.48 -15.06
C MET A 344 3.35 -10.79 -16.20
N SER A 345 2.86 -9.57 -15.98
CA SER A 345 1.94 -8.89 -16.91
C SER A 345 2.63 -8.00 -17.96
N SER A 346 3.85 -7.50 -17.71
CA SER A 346 4.49 -6.51 -18.58
C SER A 346 5.83 -6.97 -19.15
N SER A 347 5.84 -7.34 -20.43
CA SER A 347 7.08 -7.67 -21.15
C SER A 347 8.02 -6.46 -21.29
N SER A 348 7.46 -5.26 -21.45
CA SER A 348 8.23 -4.01 -21.49
C SER A 348 8.95 -3.75 -20.16
N PHE A 349 8.30 -4.04 -19.04
CA PHE A 349 8.92 -3.96 -17.71
C PHE A 349 10.07 -4.97 -17.60
N ARG A 350 9.82 -6.26 -17.90
CA ARG A 350 10.85 -7.31 -17.84
C ARG A 350 12.09 -6.97 -18.66
N ASN A 351 11.91 -6.53 -19.90
CA ASN A 351 13.03 -6.20 -20.78
C ASN A 351 13.88 -5.05 -20.23
N LYS A 352 13.24 -4.03 -19.66
CA LYS A 352 13.94 -2.89 -19.05
C LYS A 352 14.63 -3.27 -17.76
N PHE A 353 13.97 -4.04 -16.89
CA PHE A 353 14.58 -4.59 -15.69
C PHE A 353 15.84 -5.39 -16.04
N MET A 354 15.73 -6.35 -16.96
CA MET A 354 16.88 -7.15 -17.40
C MET A 354 18.01 -6.31 -18.01
N LYS A 355 17.69 -5.28 -18.79
CA LYS A 355 18.69 -4.35 -19.34
C LYS A 355 19.41 -3.57 -18.25
N LEU A 356 18.67 -3.03 -17.27
CA LEU A 356 19.24 -2.29 -16.15
C LEU A 356 20.10 -3.19 -15.27
N THR A 357 19.63 -4.40 -14.94
CA THR A 357 20.36 -5.37 -14.13
C THR A 357 21.64 -5.83 -14.84
N LYS A 358 21.58 -6.15 -16.15
CA LYS A 358 22.78 -6.48 -16.95
C LYS A 358 23.79 -5.33 -16.98
N ASN A 359 23.33 -4.09 -17.17
CA ASN A 359 24.21 -2.93 -17.17
C ASN A 359 24.90 -2.75 -15.81
N ARG A 360 24.15 -2.85 -14.70
CA ARG A 360 24.71 -2.74 -13.34
C ARG A 360 25.69 -3.87 -13.03
N LEU A 361 25.37 -5.10 -13.43
CA LEU A 361 26.24 -6.25 -13.24
C LEU A 361 27.53 -6.12 -14.05
N ASN A 362 27.46 -5.66 -15.30
CA ASN A 362 28.64 -5.42 -16.13
C ASN A 362 29.56 -4.36 -15.53
N VAL A 363 28.99 -3.28 -14.97
CA VAL A 363 29.75 -2.25 -14.24
C VAL A 363 30.39 -2.84 -12.98
N ALA A 364 29.65 -3.62 -12.19
CA ALA A 364 30.16 -4.25 -10.97
C ALA A 364 31.28 -5.27 -11.27
N MET A 365 31.20 -5.97 -12.40
CA MET A 365 32.23 -6.92 -12.87
C MET A 365 33.39 -6.24 -13.60
N GLY A 366 33.48 -4.90 -13.62
CA GLY A 366 34.59 -4.17 -14.25
C GLY A 366 34.67 -4.31 -15.78
N LYS A 367 33.65 -4.87 -16.42
CA LYS A 367 33.61 -4.99 -17.89
C LYS A 367 33.23 -3.63 -18.46
N LYS A 368 34.22 -2.87 -18.96
CA LYS A 368 33.99 -1.63 -19.74
C LYS A 368 32.91 -1.93 -20.80
N LEU A 369 31.78 -1.23 -20.72
CA LEU A 369 30.73 -1.31 -21.75
C LEU A 369 31.36 -0.94 -23.10
N LEU A 370 31.48 -1.92 -24.00
CA LEU A 370 31.61 -1.62 -25.41
C LEU A 370 30.36 -0.84 -25.82
N PRO A 371 30.48 0.36 -26.41
CA PRO A 371 29.33 1.12 -26.85
C PRO A 371 28.56 0.29 -27.90
N SER A 372 27.25 0.19 -27.67
CA SER A 372 26.27 -0.37 -28.60
C SER A 372 26.48 0.26 -29.98
N LYS A 373 26.97 -0.52 -30.95
CA LYS A 373 26.92 -0.18 -32.38
C LYS A 373 25.46 -0.10 -32.80
N THR A 374 24.84 1.06 -32.67
CA THR A 374 23.53 1.40 -33.26
C THR A 374 23.30 2.90 -33.08
N SER A 375 24.11 3.72 -33.77
CA SER A 375 23.78 5.10 -34.19
C SER A 375 24.99 5.76 -34.88
N LYS A 376 25.47 5.20 -36.00
CA LYS A 376 26.32 5.89 -36.98
C LYS A 376 26.08 5.27 -38.36
N ALA A 377 24.91 5.50 -38.91
CA ALA A 377 24.58 5.25 -40.32
C ALA A 377 23.37 6.13 -40.69
N GLN A 378 23.55 7.44 -40.60
CA GLN A 378 22.67 8.44 -41.21
C GLN A 378 23.38 9.78 -41.02
N TYR A 379 24.25 10.12 -41.97
CA TYR A 379 24.76 11.46 -42.32
C TYR A 379 26.02 11.21 -43.16
N LEU A 380 25.81 10.95 -44.44
CA LEU A 380 26.75 11.13 -45.56
C LEU A 380 25.95 10.70 -46.80
N ASP A 381 25.25 11.67 -47.37
CA ASP A 381 24.87 11.78 -48.78
C ASP A 381 24.28 13.20 -48.95
N ILE A 382 25.20 14.16 -49.08
CA ILE A 382 25.03 15.43 -49.80
C ILE A 382 26.25 15.55 -50.71
#